data_AF-A0A812SSA3-F1
#
_entry.id   AF-A0A812SSA3-F1
#
_cell.length_a   1.000
_cell.length_b   1.000
_cell.length_c   1.000
_cell.angle_alpha   90.00
_cell.angle_beta   90.00
_cell.angle_gamma   90.00
#
_symmetry.space_group_name_H-M   'P 1'
#
loop_
_entity.id
_entity.type
_entity.pdbx_description
1 polymer ?
#
loop_
_entity_poly.entity_id
_entity_poly.type
_entity_poly.pdbx_seq_one_letter_code
_entity_poly.pdbx_strand_id
1 'polypeptide(L)'
;ELAQRFDFPHFKRVALVVVGEPPEAFKSKVHAVILAEKQEKMDAEWKARSAERERQKQIESLREKQRALEEAQRKSVEAAKAEGQTEGGEKSEVKDEEMKEEGAEVKEEAKEEADAQMKEEPKDEEAPPVAELDEEESRLWFLPRTCSDMVSVAFNSTFADFTLPDESENFSEIRYEWAGEVASKDYMKSWMQAKKITTRVEDLFPDESFTNRVLDWQRAQGEWQFRQKEFKADPVKQQAANTRMEKEKKYLHRLENPTPQEEPAEGEEKAKEEKAEGDDAEMEGFLI
;
A
#
# COMPACT_ATOMS: atom_id res chain seq x y z
N GLU A 1 -22.97 26.64 24.87
CA GLU A 1 -24.16 27.33 24.30
C GLU A 1 -25.39 26.44 24.07
N LEU A 2 -25.27 25.25 23.46
CA LEU A 2 -26.46 24.39 23.17
C LEU A 2 -27.23 23.95 24.42
N ALA A 3 -26.54 23.56 25.48
CA ALA A 3 -27.17 23.10 26.72
C ALA A 3 -27.95 24.20 27.48
N GLN A 4 -27.63 25.48 27.25
CA GLN A 4 -28.33 26.61 27.87
C GLN A 4 -29.72 26.84 27.26
N ARG A 5 -29.95 26.40 26.01
CA ARG A 5 -31.25 26.55 25.32
C ARG A 5 -32.33 25.62 25.88
N PHE A 6 -31.96 24.65 26.71
CA PHE A 6 -32.86 23.65 27.28
C PHE A 6 -33.06 23.81 28.79
N ASP A 7 -32.79 24.99 29.35
CA ASP A 7 -32.92 25.28 30.78
C ASP A 7 -34.36 25.68 31.14
N PHE A 8 -35.33 24.83 30.83
CA PHE A 8 -36.72 25.01 31.24
C PHE A 8 -37.03 24.20 32.52
N PRO A 9 -37.93 24.69 33.41
CA PRO A 9 -38.23 24.03 34.70
C PRO A 9 -38.73 22.59 34.63
N HIS A 10 -39.14 22.12 33.44
CA HIS A 10 -39.67 20.77 33.21
C HIS A 10 -38.66 19.83 32.53
N PHE A 11 -37.46 20.32 32.18
CA PHE A 11 -36.39 19.49 31.63
C PHE A 11 -35.28 19.29 32.65
N LYS A 12 -34.86 18.03 32.81
CA LYS A 12 -33.67 17.68 33.60
C LYS A 12 -32.51 17.43 32.65
N ARG A 13 -31.42 18.18 32.83
CA ARG A 13 -30.20 18.00 32.04
C ARG A 13 -29.38 16.88 32.66
N VAL A 14 -29.26 15.75 31.96
CA VAL A 14 -28.47 14.60 32.42
C VAL A 14 -27.29 14.42 31.49
N ALA A 15 -26.07 14.49 32.01
CA ALA A 15 -24.87 14.12 31.27
C ALA A 15 -24.66 12.61 31.40
N LEU A 16 -24.66 11.90 30.27
CA LEU A 16 -24.36 10.48 30.24
C LEU A 16 -22.90 10.27 29.84
N VAL A 17 -22.11 9.69 30.73
CA VAL A 17 -20.70 9.39 30.54
C VAL A 17 -20.54 7.91 30.23
N VAL A 18 -20.00 7.65 29.04
CA VAL A 18 -19.84 6.31 28.45
C VAL A 18 -18.36 6.11 28.15
N VAL A 19 -17.56 5.98 29.22
CA VAL A 19 -16.09 5.95 29.15
C VAL A 19 -15.54 4.89 30.11
N GLY A 20 -14.64 4.05 29.61
CA GLY A 20 -14.03 2.95 30.36
C GLY A 20 -14.31 1.59 29.74
N GLU A 21 -14.19 0.55 30.56
CA GLU A 21 -14.50 -0.81 30.16
C GLU A 21 -16.02 -0.98 30.01
N PRO A 22 -16.53 -1.40 28.84
CA PRO A 22 -17.96 -1.55 28.64
C PRO A 22 -18.52 -2.77 29.38
N PRO A 23 -19.82 -2.78 29.72
CA PRO A 23 -20.49 -3.93 30.31
C PRO A 23 -20.36 -5.20 29.45
N GLU A 24 -20.35 -6.37 30.08
CA GLU A 24 -20.21 -7.66 29.40
C GLU A 24 -21.27 -7.88 28.32
N ALA A 25 -22.52 -7.48 28.58
CA ALA A 25 -23.60 -7.55 27.61
C ALA A 25 -23.30 -6.77 26.30
N PHE A 26 -22.58 -5.65 26.41
CA PHE A 26 -22.15 -4.88 25.24
C PHE A 26 -21.06 -5.62 24.47
N LYS A 27 -20.05 -6.16 25.17
CA LYS A 27 -18.96 -6.95 24.57
C LYS A 27 -19.49 -8.17 23.83
N SER A 28 -20.38 -8.96 24.45
CA SER A 28 -20.99 -10.13 23.81
C SER A 28 -21.77 -9.76 22.56
N LYS A 29 -22.48 -8.62 22.56
CA LYS A 29 -23.18 -8.13 21.37
C LYS A 29 -22.22 -7.75 20.25
N VAL A 30 -21.12 -7.06 20.57
CA VAL A 30 -20.08 -6.71 19.59
C VAL A 30 -19.42 -7.97 19.02
N HIS A 31 -19.05 -8.93 19.88
CA HIS A 31 -18.46 -10.20 19.46
C HIS A 31 -19.39 -11.02 18.59
N ALA A 32 -20.69 -11.05 18.90
CA ALA A 32 -21.68 -11.71 18.06
C ALA A 32 -21.80 -11.07 16.66
N VAL A 33 -21.71 -9.74 16.58
CA VAL A 33 -21.71 -9.04 15.28
C VAL A 33 -20.43 -9.34 14.50
N ILE A 34 -19.27 -9.35 15.15
CA ILE A 34 -18.00 -9.70 14.50
C ILE A 34 -18.03 -11.13 13.96
N LEU A 35 -18.52 -12.09 14.76
CA LEU A 35 -18.72 -13.48 14.32
C LEU A 35 -19.63 -13.59 13.11
N ALA A 36 -20.77 -12.89 13.14
CA ALA A 36 -21.72 -12.90 12.04
C ALA A 36 -21.09 -12.33 10.76
N GLU A 37 -20.39 -11.20 10.85
CA GLU A 37 -19.71 -10.59 9.70
C GLU A 37 -18.59 -11.50 9.13
N LYS A 38 -17.84 -12.19 10.00
CA LYS A 38 -16.85 -13.18 9.58
C LYS A 38 -17.52 -14.36 8.87
N GLN A 39 -18.59 -14.91 9.44
CA GLN A 39 -19.32 -16.01 8.84
C GLN A 39 -19.87 -15.61 7.47
N GLU A 40 -20.44 -14.41 7.34
CA GLU A 40 -20.94 -13.90 6.06
C GLU A 40 -19.83 -13.73 5.02
N LYS A 41 -18.64 -13.26 5.41
CA LYS A 41 -17.48 -13.17 4.50
C LYS A 41 -17.02 -14.56 4.05
N MET A 42 -16.90 -15.50 4.98
CA MET A 42 -16.51 -16.88 4.67
C MET A 42 -17.54 -17.57 3.77
N ASP A 43 -18.84 -17.40 4.05
CA ASP A 43 -19.93 -17.91 3.23
C ASP A 43 -19.95 -17.26 1.85
N ALA A 44 -19.69 -15.96 1.75
CA ALA A 44 -19.63 -15.22 0.49
C ALA A 44 -18.44 -15.67 -0.36
N GLU A 45 -17.26 -15.85 0.23
CA GLU A 45 -16.08 -16.38 -0.45
C GLU A 45 -16.30 -17.83 -0.90
N TRP A 46 -16.91 -18.67 -0.05
CA TRP A 46 -17.25 -20.04 -0.40
C TRP A 46 -18.26 -20.09 -1.55
N LYS A 47 -19.31 -19.26 -1.52
CA LYS A 47 -20.29 -19.14 -2.62
C LYS A 47 -19.65 -18.62 -3.91
N ALA A 48 -18.78 -17.61 -3.82
CA ALA A 48 -18.06 -17.07 -4.97
C ALA A 48 -17.13 -18.12 -5.59
N ARG A 49 -16.39 -18.88 -4.77
CA ARG A 49 -15.52 -19.96 -5.22
C ARG A 49 -16.30 -21.11 -5.85
N SER A 50 -17.43 -21.48 -5.24
CA SER A 50 -18.31 -22.53 -5.77
C SER A 50 -18.94 -22.12 -7.11
N ALA A 51 -19.43 -20.88 -7.21
CA ALA A 51 -19.97 -20.33 -8.45
C ALA A 51 -18.91 -20.20 -9.56
N GLU A 52 -17.67 -19.81 -9.22
CA GLU A 52 -16.57 -19.74 -10.19
C GLU A 52 -16.19 -21.15 -10.68
N ARG A 53 -16.14 -22.14 -9.79
CA ARG A 53 -15.90 -23.54 -10.16
C ARG A 53 -16.99 -24.06 -11.11
N GLU A 54 -18.26 -23.78 -10.82
CA GLU A 54 -19.39 -24.17 -11.69
C GLU A 54 -19.32 -23.46 -13.05
N ARG A 55 -18.99 -22.16 -13.07
CA ARG A 55 -18.79 -21.40 -14.30
C ARG A 55 -17.65 -21.96 -15.16
N GLN A 56 -16.54 -22.35 -14.55
CA GLN A 56 -15.41 -22.98 -15.25
C GLN A 56 -15.82 -24.31 -15.88
N LYS A 57 -16.53 -25.16 -15.14
CA LYS A 57 -17.07 -26.43 -15.67
C LYS A 57 -18.02 -26.21 -16.87
N GLN A 58 -18.91 -25.21 -16.78
CA GLN A 58 -19.80 -24.86 -17.90
C GLN A 58 -19.04 -24.34 -19.14
N ILE A 59 -17.96 -23.56 -18.95
CA ILE A 59 -17.13 -23.09 -20.07
C ILE A 59 -16.37 -24.25 -20.71
N GLU A 60 -15.82 -25.15 -19.90
CA GLU A 60 -15.10 -26.34 -20.38
C GLU A 60 -16.03 -27.27 -21.16
N SER A 61 -17.21 -27.55 -20.63
CA SER A 61 -18.20 -28.40 -21.33
C SER A 61 -18.69 -27.78 -22.64
N LEU A 62 -18.89 -26.45 -22.70
CA LEU A 62 -19.23 -25.76 -23.94
C LEU A 62 -18.09 -25.83 -24.97
N ARG A 63 -16.83 -25.73 -24.52
CA ARG A 63 -15.66 -25.87 -25.40
C ARG A 63 -15.53 -27.28 -25.94
N GLU A 64 -15.80 -28.29 -25.12
CA GLU A 64 -15.82 -29.69 -25.53
C GLU A 64 -16.92 -29.96 -26.55
N LYS A 65 -18.15 -29.50 -26.28
CA LYS A 65 -19.27 -29.57 -27.24
C LYS A 65 -18.94 -28.87 -28.57
N GLN A 66 -18.27 -27.72 -28.54
CA GLN A 66 -17.82 -27.04 -29.77
C GLN A 66 -16.78 -27.84 -30.55
N ARG A 67 -15.77 -28.42 -29.88
CA ARG A 67 -14.75 -29.26 -30.52
C ARG A 67 -15.36 -30.51 -31.15
N ALA A 68 -16.29 -31.17 -30.46
CA ALA A 68 -16.99 -32.34 -30.98
C ALA A 68 -17.82 -31.99 -32.23
N LEU A 69 -18.53 -30.85 -32.21
CA LEU A 69 -19.29 -30.37 -33.37
C LEU A 69 -18.39 -30.00 -34.56
N GLU A 70 -17.25 -29.36 -34.33
CA GLU A 70 -16.29 -29.01 -35.38
C GLU A 70 -15.63 -30.26 -35.99
N GLU A 71 -15.27 -31.25 -35.17
CA GLU A 71 -14.71 -32.52 -35.65
C GLU A 71 -15.74 -33.32 -36.46
N ALA A 72 -17.00 -33.37 -36.02
CA ALA A 72 -18.09 -34.00 -36.77
C ALA A 72 -18.32 -33.29 -38.12
N GLN A 73 -18.33 -31.96 -38.16
CA GLN A 73 -18.43 -31.20 -39.41
C GLN A 73 -17.23 -31.43 -40.33
N ARG A 74 -16.03 -31.54 -39.79
CA ARG A 74 -14.83 -31.82 -40.58
C ARG A 74 -14.90 -33.21 -41.22
N LYS A 75 -15.33 -34.23 -40.46
CA LYS A 75 -15.55 -35.59 -40.96
C LYS A 75 -16.63 -35.63 -42.05
N SER A 76 -17.75 -34.95 -41.87
CA SER A 76 -18.82 -34.91 -42.88
C SER A 76 -18.40 -34.20 -44.18
N VAL A 77 -17.63 -33.11 -44.09
CA VAL A 77 -17.12 -32.39 -45.27
C VAL A 77 -16.05 -33.22 -46.01
N GLU A 78 -15.21 -33.96 -45.28
CA GLU A 78 -14.19 -34.84 -45.87
C GLU A 78 -14.82 -36.04 -46.58
N ALA A 79 -15.87 -36.65 -45.99
CA ALA A 79 -16.67 -37.69 -46.64
C ALA A 79 -17.34 -37.19 -47.94
N ALA A 80 -17.97 -36.02 -47.91
CA ALA A 80 -18.59 -35.42 -49.09
C ALA A 80 -17.57 -35.08 -50.20
N LYS A 81 -16.34 -34.69 -49.84
CA LYS A 81 -15.27 -34.45 -50.83
C LYS A 81 -14.70 -35.74 -51.42
N ALA A 82 -14.62 -36.82 -50.64
CA ALA A 82 -14.13 -38.11 -51.14
C ALA A 82 -15.11 -38.73 -52.16
N GLU A 83 -16.42 -38.59 -51.95
CA GLU A 83 -17.43 -39.09 -52.91
C GLU A 83 -17.59 -38.18 -54.15
N GLY A 84 -17.42 -36.87 -54.01
CA GLY A 84 -17.47 -35.92 -55.14
C GLY A 84 -16.34 -36.07 -56.17
N GLN A 85 -15.30 -36.87 -55.88
CA GLN A 85 -14.18 -37.11 -56.79
C GLN A 85 -14.29 -38.43 -57.58
N THR A 86 -15.34 -39.23 -57.33
CA THR A 86 -15.53 -40.55 -57.99
C THR A 86 -16.63 -40.63 -59.06
N GLU A 87 -17.52 -39.64 -59.21
CA GLU A 87 -18.57 -39.70 -60.25
C GLU A 87 -18.71 -38.40 -61.04
N GLY A 88 -17.98 -38.31 -62.15
CA GLY A 88 -18.55 -37.68 -63.34
C GLY A 88 -19.52 -38.67 -63.97
N GLY A 89 -20.84 -38.41 -63.85
CA GLY A 89 -21.85 -39.14 -64.63
C GLY A 89 -23.20 -39.36 -63.95
N GLU A 90 -24.04 -38.34 -63.96
CA GLU A 90 -25.49 -38.44 -64.26
C GLU A 90 -26.27 -39.67 -63.72
N LYS A 91 -26.43 -39.77 -62.38
CA LYS A 91 -27.68 -40.24 -61.71
C LYS A 91 -27.51 -40.26 -60.19
N SER A 92 -28.07 -39.27 -59.48
CA SER A 92 -28.19 -39.36 -58.01
C SER A 92 -29.08 -38.24 -57.47
N GLU A 93 -30.39 -38.41 -57.55
CA GLU A 93 -31.38 -37.55 -56.88
C GLU A 93 -32.04 -38.28 -55.68
N VAL A 94 -31.65 -39.53 -55.40
CA VAL A 94 -32.21 -40.37 -54.33
C VAL A 94 -31.21 -40.69 -53.22
N LYS A 95 -29.91 -40.43 -53.42
CA LYS A 95 -28.83 -40.76 -52.45
C LYS A 95 -28.43 -39.59 -51.53
N ASP A 96 -28.88 -38.38 -51.84
CA ASP A 96 -28.60 -37.14 -51.07
C ASP A 96 -29.50 -37.03 -49.81
N GLU A 97 -30.64 -37.74 -49.78
CA GLU A 97 -31.54 -37.78 -48.61
C GLU A 97 -31.02 -38.74 -47.51
N GLU A 98 -30.51 -39.92 -47.87
CA GLU A 98 -30.00 -40.92 -46.92
C GLU A 98 -28.73 -40.45 -46.19
N MET A 99 -27.83 -39.75 -46.88
CA MET A 99 -26.57 -39.25 -46.30
C MET A 99 -26.77 -38.03 -45.37
N LYS A 100 -27.90 -37.34 -45.50
CA LYS A 100 -28.29 -36.20 -44.66
C LYS A 100 -29.00 -36.64 -43.38
N GLU A 101 -29.66 -37.80 -43.41
CA GLU A 101 -30.24 -38.46 -42.24
C GLU A 101 -29.15 -39.04 -41.32
N GLU A 102 -28.16 -39.75 -41.87
CA GLU A 102 -27.05 -40.33 -41.09
C GLU A 102 -26.17 -39.27 -40.42
N GLY A 103 -25.90 -38.15 -41.10
CA GLY A 103 -25.15 -37.03 -40.53
C GLY A 103 -25.92 -36.23 -39.46
N ALA A 104 -27.25 -36.35 -39.42
CA ALA A 104 -28.10 -35.75 -38.40
C ALA A 104 -28.19 -36.63 -37.15
N GLU A 105 -28.26 -37.96 -37.32
CA GLU A 105 -28.30 -38.94 -36.21
C GLU A 105 -27.01 -38.92 -35.38
N VAL A 106 -25.84 -38.92 -36.02
CA VAL A 106 -24.53 -38.85 -35.32
C VAL A 106 -24.35 -37.53 -34.56
N LYS A 107 -25.00 -36.46 -35.03
CA LYS A 107 -24.96 -35.14 -34.39
C LYS A 107 -25.93 -35.03 -33.21
N GLU A 108 -26.99 -35.83 -33.18
CA GLU A 108 -27.88 -35.95 -32.01
C GLU A 108 -27.27 -36.85 -30.93
N GLU A 109 -26.74 -38.03 -31.28
CA GLU A 109 -26.11 -38.93 -30.30
C GLU A 109 -24.92 -38.29 -29.59
N ALA A 110 -24.02 -37.61 -30.32
CA ALA A 110 -22.89 -36.89 -29.72
C ALA A 110 -23.32 -35.72 -28.82
N LYS A 111 -24.53 -35.17 -29.03
CA LYS A 111 -25.09 -34.09 -28.21
C LYS A 111 -25.76 -34.64 -26.96
N GLU A 112 -26.35 -35.82 -27.04
CA GLU A 112 -27.02 -36.51 -25.93
C GLU A 112 -26.02 -37.14 -24.96
N GLU A 113 -24.95 -37.79 -25.45
CA GLU A 113 -23.86 -38.31 -24.61
C GLU A 113 -23.14 -37.17 -23.83
N ALA A 114 -22.89 -36.04 -24.50
CA ALA A 114 -22.29 -34.86 -23.88
C ALA A 114 -23.24 -34.12 -22.90
N ASP A 115 -24.55 -34.39 -22.95
CA ASP A 115 -25.52 -33.84 -21.99
C ASP A 115 -25.71 -34.78 -20.79
N ALA A 116 -25.66 -36.10 -21.02
CA ALA A 116 -25.72 -37.11 -19.97
C ALA A 116 -24.50 -37.07 -19.05
N GLN A 117 -23.29 -36.91 -19.61
CA GLN A 117 -22.06 -36.82 -18.83
C GLN A 117 -21.96 -35.52 -17.99
N MET A 118 -22.73 -34.49 -18.36
CA MET A 118 -22.79 -33.21 -17.67
C MET A 118 -23.74 -33.23 -16.44
N LYS A 119 -24.54 -34.29 -16.28
CA LYS A 119 -25.51 -34.43 -15.18
C LYS A 119 -25.01 -35.24 -13.99
N GLU A 120 -23.86 -35.91 -14.12
CA GLU A 120 -23.39 -36.93 -13.17
C GLU A 120 -22.12 -36.56 -12.40
N GLU A 121 -21.69 -35.30 -12.38
CA GLU A 121 -20.64 -34.86 -11.45
C GLU A 121 -21.23 -34.46 -10.09
N PRO A 122 -20.68 -34.99 -8.98
CA PRO A 122 -21.20 -34.73 -7.65
C PRO A 122 -21.08 -33.25 -7.32
N LYS A 123 -22.19 -32.67 -6.85
CA LYS A 123 -22.13 -31.45 -6.05
C LYS A 123 -21.22 -31.74 -4.86
N ASP A 124 -20.06 -31.11 -4.80
CA ASP A 124 -19.29 -31.00 -3.57
C ASP A 124 -20.19 -30.34 -2.52
N GLU A 125 -20.82 -31.15 -1.67
CA GLU A 125 -21.52 -30.72 -0.46
C GLU A 125 -20.51 -30.39 0.65
N GLU A 126 -19.44 -29.68 0.30
CA GLU A 126 -18.45 -29.23 1.26
C GLU A 126 -19.07 -28.06 2.03
N ALA A 127 -19.60 -28.33 3.23
CA ALA A 127 -20.28 -27.36 4.06
C ALA A 127 -19.41 -26.09 4.28
N PRO A 128 -20.03 -24.91 4.41
CA PRO A 128 -19.28 -23.67 4.61
C PRO A 128 -18.45 -23.75 5.90
N PRO A 129 -17.24 -23.16 5.91
CA PRO A 129 -16.39 -23.13 7.09
C PRO A 129 -17.04 -22.28 8.20
N VAL A 130 -17.01 -22.79 9.43
CA VAL A 130 -17.54 -22.10 10.62
C VAL A 130 -16.52 -21.09 11.13
N ALA A 131 -16.94 -19.85 11.34
CA ALA A 131 -16.10 -18.79 11.88
C ALA A 131 -15.93 -18.94 13.40
N GLU A 132 -14.68 -18.87 13.87
CA GLU A 132 -14.32 -18.78 15.28
C GLU A 132 -13.79 -17.36 15.60
N LEU A 133 -14.02 -16.90 16.83
CA LEU A 133 -13.44 -15.65 17.34
C LEU A 133 -11.96 -15.89 17.62
N ASP A 134 -11.11 -15.09 17.00
CA ASP A 134 -9.69 -15.13 17.32
C ASP A 134 -9.43 -14.42 18.65
N GLU A 135 -8.32 -14.76 19.33
CA GLU A 135 -7.96 -14.15 20.62
C GLU A 135 -7.85 -12.61 20.53
N GLU A 136 -7.44 -12.09 19.38
CA GLU A 136 -7.34 -10.65 19.12
C GLU A 136 -8.72 -9.98 19.04
N GLU A 137 -9.71 -10.65 18.46
CA GLU A 137 -11.08 -10.13 18.31
C GLU A 137 -11.86 -10.18 19.62
N SER A 138 -11.58 -11.17 20.47
CA SER A 138 -12.16 -11.24 21.82
C SER A 138 -11.76 -10.05 22.70
N ARG A 139 -10.60 -9.43 22.42
CA ARG A 139 -10.11 -8.23 23.13
C ARG A 139 -10.71 -6.94 22.58
N LEU A 140 -11.33 -6.97 21.40
CA LEU A 140 -11.98 -5.80 20.82
C LEU A 140 -13.26 -5.47 21.60
N TRP A 141 -13.33 -4.25 22.12
CA TRP A 141 -14.54 -3.73 22.76
C TRP A 141 -15.49 -3.08 21.76
N PHE A 142 -14.98 -2.68 20.59
CA PHE A 142 -15.72 -1.95 19.57
C PHE A 142 -15.49 -2.57 18.21
N LEU A 143 -16.49 -2.45 17.34
CA LEU A 143 -16.37 -2.83 15.94
C LEU A 143 -15.29 -1.99 15.25
N PRO A 144 -14.36 -2.59 14.50
CA PRO A 144 -13.40 -1.85 13.70
C PRO A 144 -14.15 -1.01 12.65
N ARG A 145 -13.89 0.30 12.65
CA ARG A 145 -14.51 1.22 11.70
C ARG A 145 -13.62 1.38 10.46
N THR A 146 -14.25 1.35 9.29
CA THR A 146 -13.58 1.62 8.01
C THR A 146 -13.33 3.11 7.80
N CYS A 147 -14.16 3.97 8.41
CA CYS A 147 -14.05 5.42 8.33
C CYS A 147 -13.85 6.01 9.73
N SER A 148 -12.89 6.93 9.87
CA SER A 148 -12.72 7.72 11.10
C SER A 148 -13.73 8.86 11.15
N ASP A 149 -14.25 9.17 12.33
CA ASP A 149 -15.23 10.26 12.51
C ASP A 149 -14.58 11.65 12.38
N MET A 150 -13.26 11.74 12.58
CA MET A 150 -12.46 12.95 12.39
C MET A 150 -11.19 12.68 11.59
N VAL A 151 -10.68 13.72 10.94
CA VAL A 151 -9.36 13.70 10.27
C VAL A 151 -8.26 13.69 11.34
N SER A 152 -7.21 12.91 11.11
CA SER A 152 -6.13 12.70 12.09
C SER A 152 -5.49 13.99 12.59
N VAL A 153 -5.31 15.00 11.73
CA VAL A 153 -4.75 16.30 12.13
C VAL A 153 -5.66 17.02 13.12
N ALA A 154 -6.97 17.07 12.86
CA ALA A 154 -7.94 17.70 13.75
C ALA A 154 -8.10 16.95 15.07
N PHE A 155 -8.02 15.62 15.05
CA PHE A 155 -8.02 14.81 16.26
C PHE A 155 -6.75 15.08 17.09
N ASN A 156 -5.57 15.07 16.47
CA ASN A 156 -4.28 15.24 17.15
C ASN A 156 -4.12 16.64 17.79
N SER A 157 -4.79 17.67 17.28
CA SER A 157 -4.76 19.00 17.91
C SER A 157 -5.75 19.13 19.07
N THR A 158 -6.87 18.41 19.06
CA THR A 158 -7.98 18.61 20.01
C THR A 158 -8.08 17.58 21.12
N PHE A 159 -7.48 16.39 20.96
CA PHE A 159 -7.64 15.31 21.94
C PHE A 159 -7.10 15.64 23.34
N ALA A 160 -6.16 16.59 23.43
CA ALA A 160 -5.61 17.05 24.71
C ALA A 160 -6.60 17.91 25.51
N ASP A 161 -7.58 18.50 24.83
CA ASP A 161 -8.62 19.35 25.42
C ASP A 161 -9.84 18.53 25.87
N PHE A 162 -9.83 17.20 25.67
CA PHE A 162 -10.96 16.35 26.03
C PHE A 162 -11.08 16.20 27.54
N THR A 163 -12.24 16.59 28.06
CA THR A 163 -12.59 16.48 29.48
C THR A 163 -13.86 15.66 29.66
N LEU A 164 -14.03 15.09 30.85
CA LEU A 164 -15.31 14.52 31.25
C LEU A 164 -16.19 15.63 31.83
N PRO A 165 -17.53 15.51 31.73
CA PRO A 165 -18.44 16.46 32.31
C PRO A 165 -18.17 16.68 33.79
N ASP A 166 -18.26 17.94 34.21
CA ASP A 166 -18.01 18.37 35.59
C ASP A 166 -19.25 19.08 36.15
N GLU A 167 -19.36 19.15 37.48
CA GLU A 167 -20.50 19.79 38.15
C GLU A 167 -20.60 21.29 37.80
N SER A 168 -19.48 21.89 37.40
CA SER A 168 -19.36 23.27 36.93
C SER A 168 -20.11 23.56 35.62
N GLU A 169 -20.49 22.52 34.86
CA GLU A 169 -21.18 22.65 33.56
C GLU A 169 -22.72 22.72 33.68
N ASN A 170 -23.24 22.85 34.91
CA ASN A 170 -24.66 23.01 35.22
C ASN A 170 -25.57 21.83 34.79
N PHE A 171 -25.04 20.60 34.79
CA PHE A 171 -25.88 19.41 34.64
C PHE A 171 -26.65 19.12 35.93
N SER A 172 -27.91 18.70 35.80
CA SER A 172 -28.74 18.31 36.95
C SER A 172 -28.37 16.93 37.51
N GLU A 173 -27.74 16.07 36.70
CA GLU A 173 -27.24 14.76 37.10
C GLU A 173 -26.16 14.30 36.11
N ILE A 174 -25.08 13.69 36.61
CA ILE A 174 -24.05 13.03 35.79
C ILE A 174 -24.19 11.53 36.03
N ARG A 175 -24.50 10.78 34.98
CA ARG A 175 -24.66 9.32 35.00
C ARG A 175 -23.49 8.65 34.32
N TYR A 176 -22.86 7.72 35.01
CA TYR A 176 -21.78 6.91 34.47
C TYR A 176 -22.31 5.52 34.13
N GLU A 177 -22.40 5.19 32.84
CA GLU A 177 -23.09 3.98 32.36
C GLU A 177 -22.16 2.75 32.28
N TRP A 178 -20.87 2.95 32.01
CA TRP A 178 -19.91 1.86 31.80
C TRP A 178 -19.05 1.58 33.02
N ALA A 179 -18.23 2.54 33.40
CA ALA A 179 -17.38 2.47 34.58
C ALA A 179 -17.76 3.63 35.51
N GLY A 180 -17.60 3.46 36.82
CA GLY A 180 -17.87 4.55 37.78
C GLY A 180 -16.94 5.75 37.58
N GLU A 181 -17.28 6.89 38.20
CA GLU A 181 -16.59 8.18 38.01
C GLU A 181 -15.06 8.09 38.07
N VAL A 182 -14.52 7.45 39.11
CA VAL A 182 -13.07 7.32 39.32
C VAL A 182 -12.43 6.51 38.19
N ALA A 183 -13.01 5.35 37.87
CA ALA A 183 -12.51 4.48 36.81
C ALA A 183 -12.58 5.13 35.42
N SER A 184 -13.65 5.88 35.12
CA SER A 184 -13.76 6.64 33.87
C SER A 184 -12.73 7.76 33.78
N LYS A 185 -12.50 8.50 34.88
CA LYS A 185 -11.47 9.55 34.94
C LYS A 185 -10.07 8.97 34.73
N ASP A 186 -9.76 7.84 35.35
CA ASP A 186 -8.46 7.19 35.23
C ASP A 186 -8.25 6.56 33.84
N TYR A 187 -9.29 5.92 33.29
CA TYR A 187 -9.26 5.43 31.91
C TYR A 187 -8.98 6.58 30.93
N MET A 188 -9.73 7.68 31.03
CA MET A 188 -9.54 8.83 30.14
C MET A 188 -8.12 9.41 30.23
N LYS A 189 -7.55 9.51 31.45
CA LYS A 189 -6.17 9.95 31.65
C LYS A 189 -5.15 9.00 31.01
N SER A 190 -5.29 7.69 31.25
CA SER A 190 -4.39 6.69 30.65
C SER A 190 -4.49 6.68 29.12
N TRP A 191 -5.70 6.85 28.58
CA TRP A 191 -5.96 6.93 27.15
C TRP A 191 -5.33 8.18 26.55
N MET A 192 -5.50 9.35 27.18
CA MET A 192 -4.84 10.58 26.76
C MET A 192 -3.32 10.44 26.77
N GLN A 193 -2.74 9.82 27.80
CA GLN A 193 -1.29 9.57 27.87
C GLN A 193 -0.81 8.64 26.75
N ALA A 194 -1.51 7.54 26.53
CA ALA A 194 -1.20 6.61 25.43
C ALA A 194 -1.30 7.31 24.07
N LYS A 195 -2.30 8.20 23.89
CA LYS A 195 -2.42 9.02 22.68
C LYS A 195 -1.25 9.99 22.54
N LYS A 196 -0.89 10.74 23.58
CA LYS A 196 0.27 11.65 23.56
C LYS A 196 1.57 10.96 23.14
N ILE A 197 1.76 9.69 23.49
CA ILE A 197 2.95 8.91 23.11
C ILE A 197 2.88 8.43 21.65
N THR A 198 1.68 8.06 21.16
CA THR A 198 1.49 7.41 19.85
C THR A 198 1.16 8.37 18.71
N THR A 199 0.63 9.56 19.02
CA THR A 199 0.23 10.55 18.01
C THR A 199 1.42 11.37 17.53
N ARG A 200 1.50 11.60 16.22
CA ARG A 200 2.44 12.55 15.63
C ARG A 200 2.11 13.96 16.11
N VAL A 201 3.12 14.68 16.59
CA VAL A 201 2.99 16.10 16.95
C VAL A 201 3.05 16.92 15.66
N GLU A 202 1.94 17.57 15.31
CA GLU A 202 1.83 18.38 14.09
C GLU A 202 2.33 19.82 14.28
N ASP A 203 2.26 20.35 15.51
CA ASP A 203 2.57 21.76 15.82
C ASP A 203 4.04 21.99 16.21
N LEU A 204 4.95 21.12 15.75
CA LEU A 204 6.39 21.33 15.91
C LEU A 204 6.88 22.33 14.88
N PHE A 205 6.96 23.59 15.29
CA PHE A 205 7.64 24.62 14.52
C PHE A 205 9.13 24.60 14.85
N PRO A 206 10.01 24.72 13.84
CA PRO A 206 11.42 24.96 14.10
C PRO A 206 11.58 26.21 14.97
N ASP A 207 12.43 26.13 15.97
CA ASP A 207 12.73 27.26 16.82
C ASP A 207 13.54 28.31 16.07
N GLU A 208 13.58 29.52 16.62
CA GLU A 208 14.31 30.65 16.01
C GLU A 208 15.80 30.32 15.79
N SER A 209 16.39 29.51 16.70
CA SER A 209 17.78 29.08 16.58
C SER A 209 18.01 28.18 15.37
N PHE A 210 17.09 27.26 15.08
CA PHE A 210 17.14 26.42 13.89
C PHE A 210 16.93 27.24 12.61
N THR A 211 15.95 28.15 12.59
CA THR A 211 15.72 28.98 11.40
C THR A 211 16.94 29.84 11.07
N ASN A 212 17.59 30.41 12.09
CA ASN A 212 18.82 31.19 11.90
C ASN A 212 19.97 30.32 11.37
N ARG A 213 20.17 29.13 11.93
CA ARG A 213 21.20 28.19 11.43
C ARG A 213 20.94 27.74 9.99
N VAL A 214 19.69 27.50 9.62
CA VAL A 214 19.32 27.15 8.24
C VAL A 214 19.61 28.30 7.29
N LEU A 215 19.32 29.54 7.68
CA LEU A 215 19.63 30.73 6.86
C LEU A 215 21.14 30.91 6.69
N ASP A 216 21.93 30.76 7.76
CA ASP A 216 23.38 30.86 7.68
C ASP A 216 23.98 29.75 6.81
N TRP A 217 23.46 28.53 6.92
CA TRP A 217 23.85 27.42 6.05
C TRP A 217 23.51 27.69 4.58
N GLN A 218 22.31 28.20 4.28
CA GLN A 218 21.92 28.58 2.92
C GLN A 218 22.81 29.69 2.35
N ARG A 219 23.20 30.67 3.18
CA ARG A 219 24.14 31.74 2.78
C ARG A 219 25.51 31.17 2.43
N ALA A 220 26.08 30.33 3.29
CA ALA A 220 27.37 29.68 3.05
C ALA A 220 27.32 28.79 1.81
N GLN A 221 26.24 28.02 1.62
CA GLN A 221 26.05 27.20 0.43
C GLN A 221 25.97 28.05 -0.84
N GLY A 222 25.23 29.16 -0.80
CA GLY A 222 25.14 30.09 -1.93
C GLY A 222 26.48 30.71 -2.29
N GLU A 223 27.27 31.10 -1.29
CA GLU A 223 28.62 31.62 -1.49
C GLU A 223 29.55 30.58 -2.11
N TRP A 224 29.56 29.34 -1.60
CA TRP A 224 30.38 28.27 -2.18
C TRP A 224 29.97 27.94 -3.61
N GLN A 225 28.67 27.89 -3.91
CA GLN A 225 28.19 27.67 -5.27
C GLN A 225 28.59 28.83 -6.19
N PHE A 226 28.54 30.07 -5.70
CA PHE A 226 28.97 31.23 -6.45
C PHE A 226 30.47 31.18 -6.75
N ARG A 227 31.30 30.99 -5.73
CA ARG A 227 32.76 30.83 -5.87
C ARG A 227 33.11 29.65 -6.81
N GLN A 228 32.37 28.55 -6.72
CA GLN A 228 32.56 27.41 -7.62
C GLN A 228 32.20 27.77 -9.07
N LYS A 229 31.13 28.54 -9.29
CA LYS A 229 30.76 29.02 -10.62
C LYS A 229 31.80 29.99 -11.17
N GLU A 230 32.31 30.91 -10.38
CA GLU A 230 33.39 31.83 -10.77
C GLU A 230 34.67 31.06 -11.13
N PHE A 231 35.09 30.13 -10.28
CA PHE A 231 36.23 29.26 -10.58
C PHE A 231 36.02 28.45 -11.85
N LYS A 232 34.78 28.01 -12.11
CA LYS A 232 34.45 27.28 -13.34
C LYS A 232 34.37 28.17 -14.59
N ALA A 233 34.05 29.44 -14.41
CA ALA A 233 33.97 30.42 -15.49
C ALA A 233 35.35 30.92 -15.92
N ASP A 234 36.35 30.92 -15.01
CA ASP A 234 37.73 31.33 -15.27
C ASP A 234 38.59 30.17 -15.85
N PRO A 235 38.87 30.12 -17.17
CA PRO A 235 39.59 29.00 -17.77
C PRO A 235 41.05 28.91 -17.32
N VAL A 236 41.65 30.05 -16.96
CA VAL A 236 43.03 30.17 -16.48
C VAL A 236 43.19 29.50 -15.12
N LYS A 237 42.25 29.73 -14.19
CA LYS A 237 42.27 29.12 -12.85
C LYS A 237 42.00 27.62 -12.91
N GLN A 238 41.13 27.17 -13.83
CA GLN A 238 40.93 25.74 -14.08
C GLN A 238 42.17 25.05 -14.63
N GLN A 239 42.84 25.65 -15.62
CA GLN A 239 44.07 25.09 -16.19
C GLN A 239 45.20 25.06 -15.15
N ALA A 240 45.33 26.09 -14.31
CA ALA A 240 46.28 26.11 -13.19
C ALA A 240 45.99 25.01 -12.15
N ALA A 241 44.72 24.79 -11.79
CA ALA A 241 44.35 23.72 -10.86
C ALA A 241 44.57 22.31 -11.44
N ASN A 242 44.25 22.10 -12.73
CA ASN A 242 44.49 20.82 -13.41
C ASN A 242 46.00 20.51 -13.50
N THR A 243 46.82 21.51 -13.83
CA THR A 243 48.27 21.34 -13.86
C THR A 243 48.87 21.11 -12.46
N ARG A 244 48.33 21.74 -11.41
CA ARG A 244 48.70 21.45 -10.01
C ARG A 244 48.34 20.00 -9.63
N MET A 245 47.12 19.56 -9.91
CA MET A 245 46.68 18.18 -9.66
C MET A 245 47.48 17.15 -10.45
N GLU A 246 47.87 17.44 -11.69
CA GLU A 246 48.75 16.56 -12.47
C GLU A 246 50.16 16.48 -11.89
N LYS A 247 50.72 17.60 -11.41
CA LYS A 247 52.02 17.61 -10.72
C LYS A 247 51.98 16.80 -9.43
N GLU A 248 50.92 16.97 -8.64
CA GLU A 248 50.72 16.24 -7.39
C GLU A 248 50.51 14.73 -7.63
N LYS A 249 49.72 14.35 -8.64
CA LYS A 249 49.60 12.94 -9.06
C LYS A 249 50.94 12.37 -9.52
N LYS A 250 51.74 13.14 -10.27
CA LYS A 250 53.09 12.71 -10.69
C LYS A 250 54.04 12.57 -9.51
N TYR A 251 53.95 13.44 -8.51
CA TYR A 251 54.71 13.36 -7.27
C TYR A 251 54.33 12.14 -6.43
N LEU A 252 53.03 11.90 -6.22
CA LEU A 252 52.53 10.72 -5.52
C LEU A 252 52.88 9.43 -6.25
N HIS A 253 52.75 9.39 -7.58
CA HIS A 253 53.15 8.23 -8.38
C HIS A 253 54.66 7.94 -8.31
N ARG A 254 55.48 8.99 -8.18
CA ARG A 254 56.94 8.86 -7.99
C ARG A 254 57.29 8.34 -6.59
N LEU A 255 56.54 8.74 -5.57
CA LEU A 255 56.67 8.18 -4.21
C LEU A 255 56.25 6.70 -4.16
N GLU A 256 55.24 6.32 -4.95
CA GLU A 256 54.70 4.95 -5.01
C GLU A 256 55.58 3.99 -5.85
N ASN A 257 56.32 4.50 -6.83
CA ASN A 257 57.27 3.71 -7.65
C ASN A 257 58.66 4.38 -7.73
N PRO A 258 59.52 4.24 -6.70
CA PRO A 258 60.86 4.82 -6.70
C PRO A 258 61.83 4.01 -7.59
N THR A 259 62.21 4.56 -8.75
CA THR A 259 63.31 4.02 -9.57
C THR A 259 64.67 4.38 -8.96
N PRO A 260 65.58 3.41 -8.74
CA PRO A 260 66.85 3.64 -8.05
C PRO A 260 67.92 4.12 -9.01
N GLN A 261 67.93 5.42 -9.34
CA GLN A 261 69.10 6.18 -9.80
C GLN A 261 68.70 7.64 -10.07
N GLU A 262 68.76 8.47 -9.03
CA GLU A 262 69.15 9.89 -9.06
C GLU A 262 69.00 10.45 -7.63
N GLU A 263 70.12 10.50 -6.91
CA GLU A 263 70.27 11.28 -5.68
C GLU A 263 70.35 12.79 -6.00
N PRO A 264 70.01 13.67 -5.03
CA PRO A 264 69.22 14.87 -5.26
C PRO A 264 70.04 16.10 -5.69
N ALA A 265 69.48 16.90 -6.61
CA ALA A 265 69.85 18.31 -6.75
C ALA A 265 69.23 19.12 -5.59
N GLU A 266 69.75 18.91 -4.39
CA GLU A 266 69.26 19.44 -3.10
C GLU A 266 69.48 20.95 -2.89
N GLY A 267 69.54 21.74 -3.97
CA GLY A 267 69.93 23.16 -3.92
C GLY A 267 69.00 24.16 -4.63
N GLU A 268 68.09 23.71 -5.51
CA GLU A 268 67.25 24.63 -6.31
C GLU A 268 65.73 24.52 -6.05
N GLU A 269 65.23 23.44 -5.44
CA GLU A 269 63.79 23.31 -5.16
C GLU A 269 63.33 24.05 -3.89
N LYS A 270 64.15 24.11 -2.82
CA LYS A 270 63.79 24.86 -1.59
C LYS A 270 63.64 26.37 -1.81
N ALA A 271 64.38 26.96 -2.74
CA ALA A 271 64.28 28.39 -3.04
C ALA A 271 63.02 28.78 -3.84
N LYS A 272 62.32 27.80 -4.46
CA LYS A 272 61.04 28.03 -5.13
C LYS A 272 59.83 27.72 -4.25
N GLU A 273 59.99 26.85 -3.26
CA GLU A 273 58.93 26.54 -2.28
C GLU A 273 58.70 27.73 -1.34
N GLU A 274 59.76 28.37 -0.82
CA GLU A 274 59.66 29.52 0.08
C GLU A 274 59.09 30.79 -0.60
N LYS A 275 59.23 30.91 -1.92
CA LYS A 275 58.67 32.03 -2.70
C LYS A 275 57.21 31.82 -3.11
N ALA A 276 56.73 30.58 -3.16
CA ALA A 276 55.33 30.26 -3.42
C ALA A 276 54.50 30.33 -2.14
N GLU A 277 55.08 30.00 -0.99
CA GLU A 277 54.42 30.08 0.33
C GLU A 277 54.21 31.54 0.79
N GLY A 278 55.11 32.47 0.41
CA GLY A 278 54.96 33.90 0.69
C GLY A 278 53.80 34.60 -0.05
N ASP A 279 53.46 34.15 -1.26
CA ASP A 279 52.31 34.67 -2.02
C ASP A 279 50.98 34.01 -1.59
N ASP A 280 51.01 32.81 -0.97
CA ASP A 280 49.81 32.12 -0.45
C ASP A 280 49.41 32.64 0.96
N ALA A 281 50.39 33.05 1.79
CA ALA A 281 50.13 33.64 3.11
C ALA A 281 49.42 35.02 3.05
N GLU A 282 49.61 35.81 1.98
CA GLU A 282 48.83 37.04 1.76
C GLU A 282 47.38 36.79 1.33
N MET A 283 47.05 35.58 0.85
CA MET A 283 45.69 35.18 0.47
C MET A 283 44.94 34.40 1.55
N GLU A 284 45.63 33.72 2.48
CA GLU A 284 45.01 33.13 3.67
C GLU A 284 44.59 34.18 4.72
N GLY A 285 45.21 35.37 4.72
CA GLY A 285 44.81 36.49 5.57
C GLY A 285 43.44 37.12 5.24
N PHE A 286 42.80 36.69 4.16
CA PHE A 286 41.50 37.19 3.69
C PHE A 286 40.34 36.19 3.88
N LEU A 287 40.58 35.14 4.68
CA LEU A 287 39.60 34.12 5.08
C LEU A 287 39.58 33.99 6.62
N ILE A 288 39.02 35.02 7.28
CA ILE A 288 38.40 34.92 8.61
C ILE A 288 37.00 35.52 8.51
#